data_AF-A0A661RE40-F1
#
_entry.id   AF-A0A661RE40-F1
#
_cell.length_a   1.000
_cell.length_b   1.000
_cell.length_c   1.000
_cell.angle_alpha   90.00
_cell.angle_beta   90.00
_cell.angle_gamma   90.00
#
_symmetry.space_group_name_H-M   'P 1'
#
loop_
_entity.id
_entity.type
_entity.pdbx_description
1 polymer ?
#
loop_
_entity_poly.entity_id
_entity_poly.type
_entity_poly.pdbx_seq_one_letter_code
_entity_poly.pdbx_strand_id
1 'polypeptide(L)'
;LRKFDDESQAIQELLNGRAHAVVASAPMPAFQALKYPDRLFLPFKGTFTKEPIGFAIRKGDVDTLNFFNSWITVVKAEGWLAERKHYWFETRDWESRIR
;
A
#
# COMPACT_ATOMS: atom_id res chain seq x y z
N LEU A 1 -21.05 10.13 -3.54
CA LEU A 1 -19.79 9.67 -2.90
C LEU A 1 -19.75 10.23 -1.49
N ARG A 2 -19.77 9.40 -0.45
CA ARG A 2 -19.61 9.86 0.94
C ARG A 2 -18.13 9.78 1.30
N LYS A 3 -17.56 10.87 1.79
CA LYS A 3 -16.17 10.92 2.27
C LYS A 3 -16.19 10.79 3.80
N PHE A 4 -15.19 10.11 4.35
CA PHE A 4 -14.98 9.96 5.79
C PHE A 4 -13.60 10.53 6.11
N ASP A 5 -13.47 11.19 7.26
CA ASP A 5 -12.18 11.71 7.72
C ASP A 5 -11.27 10.59 8.28
N ASP A 6 -11.88 9.47 8.68
CA ASP A 6 -11.19 8.27 9.19
C ASP A 6 -11.57 7.04 8.37
N GLU A 7 -10.55 6.36 7.86
CA GLU A 7 -10.66 5.11 7.11
C GLU A 7 -11.37 4.00 7.90
N SER A 8 -11.22 4.00 9.23
CA SER A 8 -11.87 3.03 10.12
C SER A 8 -13.39 3.11 10.04
N GLN A 9 -13.94 4.31 9.87
CA GLN A 9 -15.38 4.52 9.74
C GLN A 9 -15.89 3.97 8.41
N ALA A 10 -15.16 4.20 7.31
CA ALA A 10 -15.54 3.69 6.00
C ALA A 10 -15.59 2.15 5.97
N ILE A 11 -14.63 1.48 6.62
CA ILE A 11 -14.62 0.01 6.74
C ILE A 11 -15.77 -0.49 7.63
N GLN A 12 -16.10 0.21 8.70
CA GLN A 12 -17.26 -0.16 9.54
C GLN A 12 -18.58 -0.08 8.76
N GLU A 13 -18.77 0.95 7.93
CA GLU A 13 -19.97 1.05 7.08
C GLU A 13 -20.07 -0.13 6.09
N LEU A 14 -18.94 -0.57 5.54
CA LEU A 14 -18.87 -1.75 4.67
C LEU A 14 -19.23 -3.04 5.44
N LEU A 15 -18.62 -3.25 6.61
CA LEU A 15 -18.85 -4.44 7.44
C LEU A 15 -20.29 -4.53 7.99
N ASN A 16 -20.93 -3.37 8.18
CA ASN A 16 -22.31 -3.26 8.63
C ASN A 16 -23.34 -3.33 7.48
N GLY A 17 -22.89 -3.48 6.23
CA GLY A 17 -23.76 -3.54 5.05
C GLY A 17 -24.40 -2.20 4.66
N ARG A 18 -23.92 -1.09 5.21
CA ARG A 18 -24.37 0.28 4.89
C ARG A 18 -23.66 0.86 3.66
N ALA A 19 -22.55 0.25 3.25
CA ALA A 19 -21.84 0.52 2.00
C ALA A 19 -21.61 -0.77 1.22
N HIS A 20 -21.61 -0.69 -0.11
CA HIS A 20 -21.38 -1.85 -1.00
C HIS A 20 -19.89 -2.07 -1.31
N ALA A 21 -19.09 -1.00 -1.29
CA ALA A 21 -17.66 -1.04 -1.58
C ALA A 21 -16.96 0.16 -0.94
N VAL A 22 -15.66 -0.01 -0.66
CA VAL A 22 -14.75 1.04 -0.21
C VAL A 22 -13.57 1.09 -1.18
N VAL A 23 -13.18 2.30 -1.56
CA VAL A 23 -11.97 2.56 -2.35
C VAL A 23 -10.97 3.22 -1.42
N ALA A 24 -9.78 2.63 -1.29
CA ALA A 24 -8.68 3.14 -0.50
C ALA A 24 -7.34 2.77 -1.14
N SER A 25 -6.27 3.48 -0.76
CA SER A 25 -4.92 3.22 -1.25
C SER A 25 -4.37 1.89 -0.70
N ALA A 26 -3.58 1.19 -1.51
CA ALA A 26 -2.82 0.04 -1.04
C ALA A 26 -1.84 0.48 0.08
N PRO A 27 -1.56 -0.37 1.09
CA PRO A 27 -1.93 -1.79 1.23
C PRO A 27 -3.29 -2.04 1.90
N MET A 28 -3.99 -0.99 2.37
CA MET A 28 -5.06 -1.13 3.36
C MET A 28 -6.17 -2.12 2.94
N PRO A 29 -6.72 -2.07 1.71
CA PRO A 29 -7.74 -3.03 1.28
C PRO A 29 -7.29 -4.50 1.36
N ALA A 30 -6.01 -4.79 1.10
CA ALA A 30 -5.47 -6.14 1.20
C ALA A 30 -5.44 -6.61 2.65
N PHE A 31 -5.03 -5.75 3.58
CA PHE A 31 -5.05 -6.08 5.01
C PHE A 31 -6.46 -6.27 5.57
N GLN A 32 -7.45 -5.49 5.12
CA GLN A 32 -8.84 -5.70 5.54
C GLN A 32 -9.41 -7.01 5.01
N ALA A 33 -9.10 -7.38 3.76
CA ALA A 33 -9.49 -8.67 3.20
C ALA A 33 -8.83 -9.84 3.94
N LEU A 34 -7.55 -9.73 4.32
CA LEU A 34 -6.87 -10.74 5.14
C LEU A 34 -7.42 -10.81 6.57
N LYS A 35 -7.85 -9.68 7.14
CA LYS A 35 -8.40 -9.61 8.50
C LYS A 35 -9.83 -10.16 8.59
N TYR A 36 -10.62 -10.00 7.52
CA TYR A 36 -12.02 -10.44 7.46
C TYR A 36 -12.27 -11.34 6.23
N PRO A 37 -11.58 -12.50 6.11
CA PRO A 37 -11.57 -13.30 4.89
C PRO A 37 -12.95 -13.85 4.50
N ASP A 38 -13.84 -14.06 5.48
CA ASP A 38 -15.21 -14.56 5.24
C ASP A 38 -16.20 -13.46 4.85
N ARG A 39 -15.80 -12.18 4.90
CA ARG A 39 -16.71 -11.04 4.72
C ARG A 39 -16.25 -10.05 3.66
N LEU A 40 -14.93 -9.91 3.46
CA LEU A 40 -14.33 -8.94 2.55
C LEU A 40 -13.43 -9.65 1.54
N PHE A 41 -13.43 -9.15 0.31
CA PHE A 41 -12.55 -9.64 -0.74
C PHE A 41 -12.10 -8.47 -1.63
N LEU A 42 -10.98 -8.67 -2.34
CA LEU A 42 -10.55 -7.75 -3.37
C LEU A 42 -11.14 -8.19 -4.72
N PRO A 43 -11.94 -7.36 -5.40
CA PRO A 43 -12.57 -7.75 -6.67
C PRO A 43 -11.58 -7.80 -7.84
N PHE A 44 -10.39 -7.22 -7.70
CA PHE A 44 -9.35 -7.18 -8.74
C PHE A 44 -8.01 -7.59 -8.15
N LYS A 45 -7.14 -8.18 -8.99
CA LYS A 45 -5.73 -8.40 -8.64
C LYS A 45 -4.96 -7.09 -8.83
N GLY A 46 -4.31 -6.62 -7.77
CA GLY A 46 -3.49 -5.39 -7.80
C GLY A 46 -4.31 -4.10 -7.70
N THR A 47 -3.70 -2.97 -8.10
CA THR A 47 -4.34 -1.66 -8.11
C THR A 47 -4.88 -1.33 -9.49
N PHE A 48 -6.01 -0.63 -9.56
CA PHE A 48 -6.57 -0.13 -10.83
C PHE A 48 -6.08 1.30 -11.16
N THR A 49 -5.43 1.98 -10.21
CA THR A 49 -4.71 3.25 -10.42
C THR A 49 -3.20 3.01 -10.47
N LYS A 50 -2.50 3.90 -11.18
CA LYS A 50 -1.03 4.01 -11.14
C LYS A 50 -0.67 5.25 -10.33
N GLU A 51 -0.16 5.04 -9.14
CA GLU A 51 0.29 6.10 -8.24
C GLU A 51 1.80 5.96 -8.05
N PRO A 52 2.62 6.70 -8.83
CA PRO A 52 4.06 6.65 -8.67
C PRO A 52 4.45 7.31 -7.33
N ILE A 53 5.00 6.51 -6.43
CA ILE A 53 5.58 6.97 -5.16
C ILE A 53 7.08 7.17 -5.37
N GLY A 54 7.61 8.29 -4.89
CA GLY A 54 9.04 8.60 -5.02
C GLY A 54 9.54 9.48 -3.89
N PHE A 55 10.87 9.55 -3.77
CA PHE A 55 11.52 10.47 -2.85
C PHE A 55 11.51 11.88 -3.43
N ALA A 56 11.08 12.86 -2.63
CA ALA A 56 11.22 14.27 -2.98
C ALA A 56 12.61 14.77 -2.58
N ILE A 57 13.23 15.54 -3.47
CA ILE A 57 14.54 16.17 -3.24
C ILE A 57 14.47 17.68 -3.50
N ARG A 58 15.47 18.42 -3.03
CA ARG A 58 15.60 19.85 -3.33
C ARG A 58 15.83 20.06 -4.82
N LYS A 59 15.09 20.99 -5.43
CA LYS A 59 15.28 21.36 -6.84
C LYS A 59 16.71 21.87 -7.08
N GLY A 60 17.36 21.35 -8.12
CA GLY A 60 18.72 21.73 -8.50
C GLY A 60 19.82 20.81 -7.96
N ASP A 61 19.51 19.93 -7.02
CA ASP A 61 20.45 18.93 -6.52
C ASP A 61 20.49 17.71 -7.45
N VAL A 62 21.24 17.84 -8.54
CA VAL A 62 21.36 16.79 -9.57
C VAL A 62 22.18 15.58 -9.10
N ASP A 63 23.10 15.77 -8.16
CA ASP A 63 23.95 14.70 -7.65
C ASP A 63 23.13 13.74 -6.79
N THR A 64 22.32 14.25 -5.86
CA THR A 64 21.40 13.43 -5.06
C THR A 64 20.37 12.73 -5.94
N LEU A 65 19.85 13.41 -6.96
CA LEU A 65 18.93 12.81 -7.94
C LEU A 65 19.56 11.59 -8.63
N ASN A 66 20.79 11.75 -9.13
CA ASN A 66 21.51 10.71 -9.84
C ASN A 66 21.84 9.54 -8.92
N PHE A 67 22.26 9.82 -7.69
CA PHE A 67 22.53 8.79 -6.70
C PHE A 67 21.29 7.94 -6.40
N PHE A 68 20.15 8.57 -6.08
CA PHE A 68 18.92 7.83 -5.79
C PHE A 68 18.41 7.05 -7.01
N ASN A 69 18.40 7.65 -8.20
CA ASN A 69 17.96 6.94 -9.40
C ASN A 69 18.84 5.72 -9.71
N SER A 70 20.16 5.85 -9.57
CA SER A 70 21.09 4.73 -9.78
C SER A 70 20.90 3.65 -8.74
N TRP A 71 20.82 4.03 -7.46
CA TRP A 71 20.59 3.09 -6.37
C TRP A 71 19.26 2.34 -6.54
N ILE A 72 18.15 3.04 -6.78
CA ILE A 72 16.82 2.45 -7.03
C ILE A 72 16.89 1.45 -8.17
N THR A 73 17.58 1.79 -9.26
CA THR A 73 17.73 0.90 -10.42
C THR A 73 18.43 -0.40 -10.04
N VAL A 74 19.55 -0.30 -9.32
CA VAL A 74 20.32 -1.47 -8.86
C VAL A 74 19.50 -2.34 -7.91
N VAL A 75 18.95 -1.78 -6.82
CA VAL A 75 18.22 -2.59 -5.83
C VAL A 75 16.88 -3.13 -6.35
N LYS A 76 16.31 -2.51 -7.39
CA LYS A 76 15.17 -3.06 -8.11
C LYS A 76 15.58 -4.27 -8.95
N ALA A 77 16.70 -4.19 -9.65
CA ALA A 77 17.22 -5.31 -10.46
C ALA A 77 17.62 -6.51 -9.59
N GLU A 78 18.12 -6.26 -8.38
CA GLU A 78 18.41 -7.29 -7.37
C GLU A 78 17.14 -7.95 -6.79
N GLY A 79 15.96 -7.39 -7.02
CA GLY A 79 14.69 -7.90 -6.48
C GLY A 79 14.40 -7.46 -5.05
N TRP A 80 15.34 -6.79 -4.38
CA TRP A 80 15.21 -6.38 -2.97
C TRP A 80 13.96 -5.55 -2.70
N LEU A 81 13.62 -4.58 -3.56
CA LEU A 81 12.41 -3.78 -3.39
C LEU A 81 11.12 -4.61 -3.48
N ALA A 82 11.09 -5.65 -4.32
CA ALA A 82 9.94 -6.54 -4.44
C ALA A 82 9.78 -7.40 -3.19
N GLU A 83 10.88 -7.95 -2.67
CA GLU A 83 10.89 -8.74 -1.43
C GLU A 83 10.43 -7.90 -0.22
N ARG A 84 10.95 -6.68 -0.09
CA ARG A 84 10.52 -5.76 0.99
C ARG A 84 9.06 -5.39 0.84
N LYS A 85 8.59 -5.15 -0.39
CA LYS A 85 7.18 -4.87 -0.63
C LYS A 85 6.31 -6.04 -0.13
N HIS A 86 6.64 -7.26 -0.53
CA HIS A 86 5.89 -8.44 -0.11
C HIS A 86 5.88 -8.58 1.42
N TYR A 87 7.04 -8.55 2.06
CA TYR A 87 7.16 -8.69 3.51
C TYR A 87 6.34 -7.64 4.29
N TRP A 88 6.44 -6.36 3.92
CA TRP A 88 5.78 -5.29 4.69
C TRP A 88 4.31 -5.07 4.34
N PHE A 89 3.89 -5.37 3.11
CA PHE A 89 2.57 -4.99 2.61
C PHE A 89 1.65 -6.15 2.24
N GLU A 90 2.18 -7.37 2.17
CA GLU A 90 1.42 -8.56 1.77
C GLU A 90 1.49 -9.68 2.82
N THR A 91 2.34 -9.55 3.85
CA THR A 91 2.41 -10.48 5.00
C THR A 91 2.26 -9.74 6.34
N ARG A 92 2.12 -10.51 7.43
CA ARG A 92 2.11 -10.03 8.83
C ARG A 92 3.31 -10.53 9.64
N ASP A 93 4.32 -11.09 8.98
CA ASP A 93 5.47 -11.71 9.67
C ASP A 93 6.27 -10.71 10.52
N TRP A 94 6.24 -9.44 10.10
CA TRP A 94 6.88 -8.33 10.79
C TRP A 94 6.19 -7.93 12.09
N GLU A 95 4.90 -8.20 12.25
CA GLU A 95 4.10 -7.70 13.37
C GLU A 95 4.62 -8.21 14.71
N SER A 96 5.08 -9.46 14.77
CA SER A 96 5.70 -10.05 15.97
C SER A 96 6.99 -9.35 16.43
N ARG A 97 7.64 -8.58 15.56
CA ARG A 97 8.93 -7.93 15.81
C ARG A 97 8.79 -6.48 16.30
N ILE A 98 7.59 -5.92 16.26
CA ILE A 98 7.29 -4.56 16.71
C ILE A 98 6.31 -4.70 17.87
N ARG A 99 6.81 -4.50 19.10
CA ARG A 99 6.03 -4.61 20.34
C ARG A 99 5.78 -3.24 20.94
#